data_AF-A0A943GJT3-F1
#
_entry.id   AF-A0A943GJT3-F1
#
_cell.length_a   1.000
_cell.length_b   1.000
_cell.length_c   1.000
_cell.angle_alpha   90.00
_cell.angle_beta   90.00
_cell.angle_gamma   90.00
#
_symmetry.space_group_name_H-M   'P 1'
#
loop_
_entity.id
_entity.type
_entity.pdbx_description
1 polymer ?
#
loop_
_entity_poly.entity_id
_entity_poly.type
_entity_poly.pdbx_seq_one_letter_code
_entity_poly.pdbx_strand_id
1 'polypeptide(L)'
;MYKCNYWNEEYQECSKDIQQMLQKVDAICENKHMKWHYLPQAYLLVITTRISSWRIDMSKEKICLYHKNFIMRNRRVRFDMEYHQQHIQIRNVYHAINYIAKHDQEKYTSWSQYSSVDAAFQKIAQKGTA
;
A
#
# COMPACT_ATOMS: atom_id res chain seq x y z
N MET A 1 14.48 -12.64 12.60
CA MET A 1 14.37 -11.44 11.75
C MET A 1 14.40 -11.89 10.30
N TYR A 2 13.25 -11.92 9.63
CA TYR A 2 13.21 -12.24 8.20
C TYR A 2 13.69 -11.02 7.43
N LYS A 3 14.95 -11.03 6.97
CA LYS A 3 15.41 -10.07 5.98
C LYS A 3 14.56 -10.27 4.72
N CYS A 4 13.96 -9.19 4.24
CA CYS A 4 13.26 -9.16 2.96
C CYS A 4 14.30 -9.31 1.83
N ASN A 5 14.75 -10.55 1.57
CA ASN A 5 15.80 -10.88 0.62
C ASN A 5 15.27 -11.06 -0.81
N TYR A 6 14.43 -10.16 -1.29
CA TYR A 6 14.13 -10.08 -2.72
C TYR A 6 14.27 -8.62 -3.14
N TRP A 7 15.11 -8.39 -4.17
CA TRP A 7 15.31 -7.14 -4.91
C TRP A 7 16.37 -6.14 -4.40
N ASN A 8 17.59 -6.61 -4.09
CA ASN A 8 18.75 -5.71 -3.88
C ASN A 8 19.53 -5.36 -5.17
N GLU A 9 19.16 -5.91 -6.34
CA GLU A 9 20.04 -5.91 -7.51
C GLU A 9 19.84 -4.74 -8.50
N GLU A 10 18.79 -3.91 -8.37
CA GLU A 10 18.45 -2.89 -9.41
C GLU A 10 18.72 -1.42 -9.02
N TYR A 11 19.42 -1.12 -7.93
CA TYR A 11 19.61 0.27 -7.46
C TYR A 11 20.93 0.94 -7.86
N GLN A 12 21.88 0.19 -8.43
CA GLN A 12 23.20 0.74 -8.76
C GLN A 12 23.17 1.78 -9.89
N GLU A 13 22.12 1.78 -10.71
CA GLU A 13 21.97 2.69 -11.85
C GLU A 13 21.18 3.99 -11.54
N CYS A 14 20.66 4.13 -10.31
CA CYS A 14 19.88 5.31 -9.92
C CYS A 14 20.77 6.49 -9.49
N SER A 15 20.28 7.72 -9.66
CA SER A 15 20.95 8.90 -9.09
C SER A 15 21.01 8.82 -7.56
N LYS A 16 22.00 9.48 -6.95
CA LYS A 16 22.16 9.51 -5.49
C LYS A 16 20.90 9.96 -4.76
N ASP A 17 20.18 10.94 -5.31
CA ASP A 17 18.95 11.46 -4.72
C ASP A 17 17.83 10.40 -4.70
N ILE A 18 17.69 9.64 -5.78
CA ILE A 18 16.73 8.53 -5.85
C ILE A 18 17.13 7.43 -4.88
N GLN A 19 18.42 7.07 -4.80
CA GLN A 19 18.89 6.08 -3.83
C GLN A 19 18.56 6.48 -2.38
N GLN A 20 18.79 7.74 -2.01
CA GLN A 20 18.45 8.26 -0.68
C GLN A 20 16.93 8.27 -0.43
N MET A 21 16.13 8.61 -1.44
CA MET A 21 14.68 8.52 -1.36
C MET A 21 14.22 7.08 -1.12
N LEU A 22 14.76 6.12 -1.88
CA LEU A 22 14.39 4.71 -1.79
C LEU A 22 14.79 4.07 -0.45
N GLN A 23 15.93 4.45 0.13
CA GLN A 23 16.30 4.05 1.49
C GLN A 23 15.26 4.50 2.53
N LYS A 24 14.72 5.72 2.38
CA LYS A 24 13.64 6.21 3.26
C LYS A 24 12.32 5.50 2.99
N VAL A 25 12.00 5.22 1.73
CA VAL A 25 10.81 4.43 1.34
C VAL A 25 10.86 3.06 2.01
N ASP A 26 12.02 2.40 1.98
CA ASP A 26 12.22 1.08 2.59
C ASP A 26 11.89 1.08 4.07
N ALA A 27 12.52 1.99 4.84
CA ALA A 27 12.28 2.13 6.27
C ALA A 27 10.81 2.43 6.61
N ILE A 28 10.14 3.27 5.82
CA ILE A 28 8.71 3.59 6.04
C ILE A 28 7.82 2.39 5.72
N CYS A 29 8.10 1.68 4.63
CA CYS A 29 7.30 0.53 4.21
C CYS A 29 7.48 -0.66 5.16
N GLU A 30 8.69 -0.90 5.65
CA GLU A 30 8.97 -1.92 6.66
C GLU A 30 8.15 -1.69 7.93
N ASN A 31 8.20 -0.47 8.48
CA ASN A 31 7.43 -0.07 9.67
C ASN A 31 5.91 -0.25 9.46
N LYS A 32 5.42 0.03 8.26
CA LYS A 32 3.99 -0.06 7.92
C LYS A 32 3.57 -1.41 7.36
N HIS A 33 4.47 -2.41 7.35
CA HIS A 33 4.24 -3.74 6.79
C HIS A 33 3.73 -3.73 5.34
N MET A 34 4.26 -2.82 4.52
CA MET A 34 3.98 -2.71 3.09
C MET A 34 5.17 -3.21 2.29
N LYS A 35 4.90 -3.75 1.09
CA LYS A 35 5.94 -4.10 0.13
C LYS A 35 6.05 -3.01 -0.92
N TRP A 36 7.24 -2.79 -1.45
CA TRP A 36 7.45 -1.81 -2.50
C TRP A 36 8.40 -2.31 -3.58
N HIS A 37 8.29 -1.74 -4.78
CA HIS A 37 9.19 -1.98 -5.91
C HIS A 37 9.28 -0.72 -6.76
N TYR A 38 10.48 -0.35 -7.19
CA TYR A 38 10.72 0.83 -8.02
C TYR A 38 11.13 0.42 -9.43
N LEU A 39 10.51 1.05 -10.43
CA LEU A 39 10.79 0.85 -11.85
C LEU A 39 11.48 2.12 -12.40
N PRO A 40 12.82 2.13 -12.51
CA PRO A 40 13.57 3.34 -12.84
C PRO A 40 13.20 3.94 -14.20
N GLN A 41 12.98 3.10 -15.22
CA GLN A 41 12.70 3.54 -16.59
C GLN A 41 11.38 4.29 -16.71
N ALA A 42 10.45 4.07 -15.78
CA ALA A 42 9.13 4.69 -15.75
C ALA A 42 8.97 5.72 -14.62
N TYR A 43 10.01 5.96 -13.80
CA TYR A 43 9.91 6.74 -12.56
C TYR A 43 8.70 6.36 -11.71
N LEU A 44 8.47 5.05 -11.58
CA LEU A 44 7.25 4.49 -11.01
C LEU A 44 7.56 3.70 -9.75
N LEU A 45 6.96 4.08 -8.63
CA LEU A 45 7.03 3.32 -7.38
C LEU A 45 5.72 2.56 -7.16
N VAL A 46 5.81 1.24 -7.07
CA VAL A 46 4.69 0.35 -6.79
C VAL A 46 4.68 0.02 -5.31
N ILE A 47 3.56 0.27 -4.63
CA ILE A 47 3.35 -0.11 -3.22
C ILE A 47 2.26 -1.17 -3.17
N THR A 48 2.52 -2.27 -2.48
CA THR A 48 1.57 -3.36 -2.29
C THR A 48 1.28 -3.54 -0.81
N THR A 49 0.00 -3.51 -0.46
CA THR A 49 -0.49 -3.82 0.87
C THR A 49 -1.14 -5.20 0.88
N ARG A 50 -1.69 -5.61 2.03
CA ARG A 50 -2.49 -6.83 2.13
C ARG A 50 -3.75 -6.81 1.27
N ILE A 51 -4.32 -5.64 0.99
CA ILE A 51 -5.67 -5.52 0.41
C ILE A 51 -5.69 -4.79 -0.94
N SER A 52 -4.58 -4.19 -1.36
CA SER A 52 -4.53 -3.38 -2.58
C SER A 52 -3.11 -3.25 -3.16
N SER A 53 -3.03 -2.73 -4.38
CA SER A 53 -1.82 -2.27 -5.05
C SER A 53 -1.96 -0.80 -5.45
N TRP A 54 -0.85 -0.08 -5.36
CA TRP A 54 -0.75 1.34 -5.65
C TRP A 54 0.42 1.63 -6.57
N ARG A 55 0.27 2.66 -7.38
CA ARG A 55 1.28 3.17 -8.29
C ARG A 55 1.46 4.66 -8.03
N ILE A 56 2.68 5.04 -7.67
CA ILE A 56 3.11 6.41 -7.46
C ILE A 56 3.95 6.80 -8.68
N ASP A 57 3.34 7.52 -9.62
CA ASP A 57 3.99 8.04 -10.81
C ASP A 57 4.70 9.36 -10.47
N MET A 58 6.03 9.33 -10.54
CA MET A 58 6.92 10.46 -10.24
C MET A 58 7.51 11.08 -11.51
N SER A 59 7.13 10.60 -12.70
CA SER A 59 7.64 11.14 -13.99
C SER A 59 7.07 12.53 -14.31
N LYS A 60 5.93 12.86 -13.71
CA LYS A 60 5.19 14.10 -13.94
C LYS A 60 5.65 15.19 -12.97
N GLU A 61 5.44 16.44 -13.36
CA GLU A 61 5.65 17.61 -12.49
C GLU A 61 4.92 17.48 -11.14
N LYS A 62 3.76 16.81 -11.14
CA LYS A 62 2.99 16.46 -9.95
C LYS A 62 2.89 14.95 -9.81
N ILE A 63 3.16 14.45 -8.61
CA ILE A 63 3.01 13.03 -8.30
C ILE A 63 1.55 12.62 -8.50
N CYS A 64 1.35 11.60 -9.32
CA CYS A 64 0.04 10.98 -9.55
C CYS A 64 -0.04 9.66 -8.79
N LEU A 65 -1.13 9.44 -8.07
CA LEU A 65 -1.37 8.21 -7.34
C LEU A 65 -2.47 7.41 -8.02
N TYR A 66 -2.22 6.14 -8.28
CA TYR A 66 -3.21 5.22 -8.81
C TYR A 66 -3.40 4.03 -7.88
N HIS A 67 -4.61 3.47 -7.87
CA HIS A 67 -5.04 2.48 -6.90
C HIS A 67 -5.76 1.32 -7.56
N LYS A 68 -5.56 0.11 -7.03
CA LYS A 68 -6.25 -1.11 -7.39
C LYS A 68 -6.52 -1.95 -6.14
N ASN A 69 -7.78 -2.32 -5.87
CA ASN A 69 -8.10 -3.20 -4.74
C ASN A 69 -7.92 -4.68 -5.14
N PHE A 70 -7.42 -5.52 -4.23
CA PHE A 70 -7.35 -6.98 -4.43
C PHE A 70 -8.56 -7.73 -3.89
N ILE A 71 -9.19 -7.21 -2.83
CA ILE A 71 -10.29 -7.89 -2.12
C ILE A 71 -11.60 -7.19 -2.47
N MET A 72 -12.54 -7.92 -3.10
CA MET A 72 -13.89 -7.44 -3.38
C MET A 72 -14.96 -8.26 -2.66
N ARG A 73 -15.94 -7.53 -2.11
CA ARG A 73 -17.17 -8.04 -1.53
C ARG A 73 -18.14 -8.30 -2.67
N ASN A 74 -18.68 -9.50 -2.70
CA ASN A 74 -19.85 -9.89 -3.49
C ASN A 74 -19.65 -10.06 -5.01
N ARG A 75 -20.15 -11.23 -5.47
CA ARG A 75 -20.05 -11.87 -6.78
C ARG A 75 -20.65 -11.10 -7.99
N ARG A 76 -20.81 -9.77 -7.95
CA ARG A 76 -21.51 -9.02 -9.02
C ARG A 76 -20.91 -7.68 -9.45
N VAL A 77 -19.74 -7.31 -8.96
CA VAL A 77 -19.10 -6.06 -9.43
C VAL A 77 -18.08 -6.42 -10.50
N ARG A 78 -18.19 -5.73 -11.64
CA ARG A 78 -17.25 -5.81 -12.76
C ARG A 78 -15.84 -5.77 -12.21
N PHE A 79 -15.00 -6.66 -12.74
CA PHE A 79 -13.56 -6.58 -12.62
C PHE A 79 -13.09 -5.21 -13.13
N ASP A 80 -13.04 -4.19 -12.28
CA ASP A 80 -12.19 -3.03 -12.55
C ASP A 80 -10.76 -3.51 -12.35
N MET A 81 -10.26 -4.23 -13.36
CA MET A 81 -8.94 -4.84 -13.43
C MET A 81 -7.82 -3.80 -13.49
N GLU A 82 -8.19 -2.54 -13.65
CA GLU A 82 -7.30 -1.44 -13.98
C GLU A 82 -7.09 -0.53 -12.79
N TYR A 83 -5.91 0.08 -12.77
CA TYR A 83 -5.59 1.10 -11.79
C TYR A 83 -6.44 2.34 -12.07
N HIS A 84 -7.17 2.84 -11.08
CA HIS A 84 -7.85 4.13 -11.19
C HIS A 84 -7.02 5.23 -10.54
N GLN A 85 -7.06 6.44 -11.11
CA GLN A 85 -6.37 7.58 -10.54
C GLN A 85 -7.08 8.05 -9.27
N GLN A 86 -6.31 8.36 -8.24
CA GLN A 86 -6.78 9.04 -7.05
C GLN A 86 -6.57 10.54 -7.21
N HIS A 87 -7.68 11.27 -7.23
CA HIS A 87 -7.70 12.72 -7.44
C HIS A 87 -7.37 13.46 -6.14
N ILE A 88 -6.19 13.19 -5.59
CA ILE A 88 -5.67 13.82 -4.38
C ILE A 88 -4.36 14.56 -4.67
N GLN A 89 -4.14 15.67 -3.96
CA GLN A 89 -2.89 16.42 -4.09
C GLN A 89 -1.79 15.78 -3.26
N ILE A 90 -0.91 15.02 -3.91
CA ILE A 90 0.29 14.45 -3.30
C ILE A 90 1.44 15.46 -3.37
N ARG A 91 2.13 15.65 -2.24
CA ARG A 91 3.23 16.63 -2.10
C ARG A 91 4.58 16.00 -2.43
N ASN A 92 4.76 14.75 -2.03
CA ASN A 92 5.96 13.95 -2.22
C ASN A 92 5.61 12.46 -2.01
N VAL A 93 6.57 11.59 -2.30
CA VAL A 93 6.44 10.13 -2.16
C VAL A 93 6.03 9.72 -0.76
N TYR A 94 6.59 10.33 0.28
CA TYR A 94 6.28 9.99 1.67
C TYR A 94 4.83 10.34 2.04
N HIS A 95 4.31 11.45 1.52
CA HIS A 95 2.90 11.80 1.67
C HIS A 95 2.01 10.74 1.02
N ALA A 96 2.37 10.24 -0.17
CA ALA A 96 1.64 9.14 -0.82
C ALA A 96 1.65 7.86 0.01
N ILE A 97 2.81 7.44 0.53
CA ILE A 97 2.94 6.22 1.34
C ILE A 97 2.11 6.32 2.62
N ASN A 98 2.11 7.46 3.29
CA ASN A 98 1.27 7.69 4.48
C ASN A 98 -0.22 7.67 4.15
N TYR A 99 -0.62 8.28 3.02
CA TYR A 99 -1.99 8.23 2.54
C TYR A 99 -2.44 6.80 2.29
N ILE A 100 -1.62 5.99 1.60
CA ILE A 100 -1.90 4.57 1.30
C ILE A 100 -2.15 3.79 2.59
N ALA A 101 -1.24 3.90 3.55
CA ALA A 101 -1.35 3.17 4.80
C ALA A 101 -2.62 3.54 5.58
N LYS A 102 -2.96 4.83 5.64
CA LYS A 102 -4.19 5.30 6.28
C LYS A 102 -5.43 4.77 5.56
N HIS A 103 -5.49 4.95 4.24
CA HIS A 103 -6.62 4.53 3.42
C HIS A 103 -6.89 3.03 3.57
N ASP A 104 -5.84 2.20 3.53
CA ASP A 104 -5.99 0.76 3.61
C ASP A 104 -6.28 0.25 5.01
N GLN A 105 -5.75 0.91 6.04
CA GLN A 105 -6.13 0.64 7.42
C GLN A 105 -7.61 0.94 7.66
N GLU A 106 -8.11 2.10 7.22
CA GLU A 106 -9.52 2.48 7.34
C GLU A 106 -10.43 1.48 6.61
N LYS A 107 -10.05 1.08 5.39
CA LYS A 107 -10.75 0.00 4.69
C LYS A 107 -10.73 -1.27 5.54
N TYR A 108 -9.56 -1.80 5.92
CA TYR A 108 -9.47 -3.03 6.69
C TYR A 108 -10.32 -3.02 7.97
N THR A 109 -10.29 -1.93 8.75
CA THR A 109 -11.09 -1.77 9.96
C THR A 109 -12.59 -1.71 9.66
N SER A 110 -13.00 -0.98 8.61
CA SER A 110 -14.41 -1.01 8.19
C SER A 110 -14.84 -2.43 7.79
N TRP A 111 -13.95 -3.20 7.16
CA TRP A 111 -14.21 -4.58 6.77
C TRP A 111 -14.31 -5.55 7.95
N SER A 112 -13.44 -5.46 8.95
CA SER A 112 -13.50 -6.31 10.15
C SER A 112 -14.78 -6.08 10.95
N GLN A 113 -15.29 -4.84 10.99
CA GLN A 113 -16.57 -4.53 11.63
C GLN A 113 -17.78 -5.23 10.98
N TYR A 114 -17.69 -5.55 9.69
CA TYR A 114 -18.75 -6.29 8.99
C TYR A 114 -18.43 -7.78 8.79
N SER A 115 -17.33 -8.28 9.34
CA SER A 115 -16.98 -9.70 9.31
C SER A 115 -17.70 -10.37 10.48
N SER A 116 -18.66 -11.26 10.18
CA SER A 116 -19.44 -11.99 11.19
C SER A 116 -18.58 -12.85 12.11
N VAL A 117 -17.35 -13.15 11.69
CA VAL A 117 -16.37 -13.95 12.42
C VAL A 117 -15.69 -13.11 13.51
N ASP A 118 -15.27 -11.87 13.22
CA ASP A 118 -14.64 -11.00 14.23
C ASP A 118 -15.64 -10.56 15.30
N ALA A 119 -16.89 -10.27 14.91
CA ALA A 119 -17.98 -10.02 15.85
C ALA A 119 -18.28 -11.25 16.74
N ALA A 120 -18.13 -12.47 16.20
CA ALA A 120 -18.27 -13.70 16.97
C ALA A 120 -17.10 -13.89 17.96
N PHE A 121 -15.85 -13.63 17.54
CA PHE A 121 -14.69 -13.68 18.44
C PHE A 121 -14.75 -12.63 19.56
N GLN A 122 -15.21 -11.41 19.28
CA GLN A 122 -15.41 -10.39 20.31
C GLN A 122 -16.49 -10.79 21.33
N LYS A 123 -17.59 -11.41 20.89
CA LYS A 123 -18.62 -11.96 21.80
C LYS A 123 -18.10 -13.13 22.65
N ILE A 124 -17.21 -13.95 22.12
CA ILE A 124 -16.57 -15.04 22.89
C ILE A 124 -15.61 -14.47 23.93
N ALA A 125 -14.79 -13.48 23.57
CA ALA A 125 -13.87 -12.82 24.49
C ALA A 125 -14.59 -12.09 25.65
N GLN A 126 -15.76 -11.49 25.39
CA GLN A 126 -16.58 -10.85 26.42
C GLN A 126 -17.33 -11.85 27.32
N LYS A 127 -17.56 -13.08 26.87
CA LYS A 127 -18.18 -14.14 27.70
C LYS A 127 -17.19 -14.90 28.58
N GLY A 128 -15.88 -14.76 28.36
CA GLY A 128 -14.83 -15.37 29.18
C GLY A 128 -14.36 -14.54 30.37
N THR A 129 -15.04 -13.41 30.66
CA THR A 129 -14.72 -12.49 31.77
C THR A 129 -15.93 -12.24 32.69
N ALA A 130 -16.84 -13.22 32.77
CA ALA A 130 -17.93 -13.27 33.74
C ALA A 130 -17.77 -14.49 34.64
#